data_AF-X0YHF8-F1
#
_entry.id   AF-X0YHF8-F1
#
_cell.length_a   1.000
_cell.length_b   1.000
_cell.length_c   1.000
_cell.angle_alpha   90.00
_cell.angle_beta   90.00
_cell.angle_gamma   90.00
#
_symmetry.space_group_name_H-M   'P 1'
#
loop_
_entity.id
_entity.type
_entity.pdbx_description
1 polymer ?
#
loop_
_entity_poly.entity_id
_entity_poly.type
_entity_poly.pdbx_seq_one_letter_code
_entity_poly.pdbx_strand_id
1 'polypeptide(L)'
;YEILIQETGNEIELGKLASEAEITYKTLHNYLEYFEESLLLNIVYNFSKSFRKSRKSLKKTYIASTNFYRLDERLTPQIKGQIIGHLAETYSYNLLKNNFEYVSIYKQRGKEIDFIARDDLLNTDYYYYIESKYKNNLKHKDFKFLQQTAAKRKTKIPYLVFSKETFDISENGIIIPLYLIA
;
A
#
# COMPACT_ATOMS: atom_id res chain seq x y z
N TYR A 1 -5.36 -1.52 -18.95
CA TYR A 1 -5.53 -2.29 -17.69
C TYR A 1 -4.27 -3.08 -17.37
N GLU A 2 -3.73 -3.88 -18.29
CA GLU A 2 -2.53 -4.71 -18.08
C GLU A 2 -1.32 -3.95 -17.47
N ILE A 3 -0.99 -2.76 -17.97
CA ILE A 3 0.08 -1.92 -17.40
C ILE A 3 -0.15 -1.66 -15.90
N LEU A 4 -1.39 -1.39 -15.49
CA LEU A 4 -1.73 -1.10 -14.08
C LEU A 4 -1.64 -2.36 -13.20
N ILE A 5 -1.84 -3.55 -13.77
CA ILE A 5 -1.59 -4.82 -13.06
C ILE A 5 -0.09 -4.96 -12.77
N GLN A 6 0.74 -4.66 -13.76
CA GLN A 6 2.19 -4.76 -13.64
C GLN A 6 2.76 -3.70 -12.68
N GLU A 7 2.12 -2.53 -12.60
CA GLU A 7 2.48 -1.41 -11.73
C GLU A 7 1.76 -1.42 -10.36
N THR A 8 1.15 -2.53 -9.96
CA THR A 8 0.46 -2.60 -8.66
C THR A 8 1.43 -2.36 -7.50
N GLY A 9 1.08 -1.48 -6.56
CA GLY A 9 1.95 -1.07 -5.46
C GLY A 9 3.08 -0.11 -5.85
N ASN A 10 3.22 0.24 -7.14
CA ASN A 10 4.14 1.28 -7.58
C ASN A 10 3.49 2.67 -7.55
N GLU A 11 4.34 3.67 -7.40
CA GLU A 11 3.95 5.07 -7.54
C GLU A 11 3.63 5.36 -9.01
N ILE A 12 2.46 5.94 -9.27
CA ILE A 12 2.03 6.24 -10.63
C ILE A 12 2.03 7.74 -10.91
N GLU A 13 2.62 8.10 -12.05
CA GLU A 13 2.54 9.44 -12.61
C GLU A 13 1.64 9.42 -13.85
N LEU A 14 0.45 10.00 -13.74
CA LEU A 14 -0.57 9.93 -14.79
C LEU A 14 -0.12 10.55 -16.12
N GLY A 15 0.69 11.61 -16.09
CA GLY A 15 1.22 12.23 -17.31
C GLY A 15 2.13 11.27 -18.06
N LYS A 16 3.03 10.59 -17.34
CA LYS A 16 3.94 9.59 -17.89
C LYS A 16 3.18 8.37 -18.42
N LEU A 17 2.25 7.83 -17.63
CA LEU A 17 1.40 6.70 -18.05
C LEU A 17 0.58 7.03 -19.31
N ALA A 18 0.02 8.23 -19.39
CA ALA A 18 -0.75 8.66 -20.57
C ALA A 18 0.15 8.73 -21.81
N SER A 19 1.37 9.26 -21.65
CA SER A 19 2.36 9.32 -22.73
C SER A 19 2.83 7.94 -23.19
N GLU A 20 3.09 7.02 -22.26
CA GLU A 20 3.52 5.64 -22.57
C GLU A 20 2.41 4.82 -23.24
N ALA A 21 1.16 5.09 -22.86
CA ALA A 21 -0.01 4.46 -23.48
C ALA A 21 -0.49 5.18 -24.74
N GLU A 22 0.19 6.25 -25.18
CA GLU A 22 -0.17 7.06 -26.36
C GLU A 22 -1.62 7.58 -26.34
N ILE A 23 -2.12 7.94 -25.14
CA ILE A 23 -3.47 8.49 -24.95
C ILE A 23 -3.43 9.85 -24.25
N THR A 24 -4.53 10.60 -24.35
CA THR A 24 -4.65 11.86 -23.62
C THR A 24 -4.78 11.61 -22.11
N TYR A 25 -4.33 12.57 -21.30
CA TYR A 25 -4.54 12.54 -19.85
C TYR A 25 -6.03 12.38 -19.49
N LYS A 26 -6.93 13.04 -20.23
CA LYS A 26 -8.38 12.93 -20.02
C LYS A 26 -8.87 11.50 -20.26
N THR A 27 -8.42 10.85 -21.33
CA THR A 27 -8.75 9.46 -21.63
C THR A 27 -8.26 8.52 -20.53
N LEU A 28 -7.00 8.67 -20.09
CA LEU A 28 -6.46 7.86 -19.00
C LEU A 28 -7.26 8.06 -17.71
N HIS A 29 -7.62 9.30 -17.39
CA HIS A 29 -8.42 9.60 -16.20
C HIS A 29 -9.78 8.89 -16.24
N ASN A 30 -10.50 8.97 -17.36
CA ASN A 30 -11.78 8.28 -17.55
C ASN A 30 -11.60 6.75 -17.41
N TYR A 31 -10.54 6.17 -17.96
CA TYR A 31 -10.28 4.73 -17.81
C TYR A 31 -10.00 4.33 -16.37
N LEU A 32 -9.23 5.14 -15.64
CA LEU A 32 -8.99 4.90 -14.22
C LEU A 32 -10.27 4.96 -13.40
N GLU A 33 -11.15 5.93 -13.69
CA GLU A 33 -12.49 6.00 -13.07
C GLU A 33 -13.31 4.75 -13.40
N TYR A 34 -13.38 4.33 -14.67
CA TYR A 34 -14.10 3.11 -15.06
C TYR A 34 -13.54 1.86 -14.38
N PHE A 35 -12.22 1.74 -14.23
CA PHE A 35 -11.62 0.60 -13.55
C PHE A 35 -11.89 0.61 -12.04
N GLU A 36 -11.92 1.78 -11.40
CA GLU A 36 -12.26 1.91 -9.98
C GLU A 36 -13.75 1.61 -9.74
N GLU A 37 -14.65 2.16 -10.57
CA GLU A 37 -16.10 1.87 -10.54
C GLU A 37 -16.42 0.41 -10.84
N SER A 38 -15.63 -0.23 -11.70
CA SER A 38 -15.76 -1.66 -12.02
C SER A 38 -15.07 -2.58 -11.00
N LEU A 39 -14.58 -2.04 -9.87
CA LEU A 39 -13.91 -2.78 -8.80
C LEU A 39 -12.66 -3.55 -9.27
N LEU A 40 -11.98 -3.06 -10.30
CA LEU A 40 -10.79 -3.69 -10.87
C LEU A 40 -9.49 -3.18 -10.24
N LEU A 41 -9.49 -1.94 -9.75
CA LEU A 41 -8.35 -1.31 -9.10
C LEU A 41 -8.81 -0.29 -8.06
N ASN A 42 -7.86 0.13 -7.22
CA ASN A 42 -8.03 1.18 -6.25
C ASN A 42 -6.94 2.23 -6.43
N ILE A 43 -7.31 3.51 -6.44
CA ILE A 43 -6.35 4.61 -6.49
C ILE A 43 -6.15 5.13 -5.08
N VAL A 44 -4.93 5.01 -4.57
CA VAL A 44 -4.62 5.35 -3.18
C VAL A 44 -3.67 6.53 -3.14
N TYR A 45 -4.18 7.64 -2.62
CA TYR A 45 -3.43 8.89 -2.50
C TYR A 45 -2.55 8.89 -1.25
N ASN A 46 -1.45 9.64 -1.30
CA ASN A 46 -0.62 9.88 -0.14
C ASN A 46 -1.36 10.72 0.91
N PHE A 47 -1.24 10.30 2.16
CA PHE A 47 -1.93 10.84 3.30
C PHE A 47 -1.61 12.32 3.48
N SER A 48 -2.67 13.11 3.68
CA SER A 48 -2.57 14.49 4.11
C SER A 48 -3.80 14.86 4.93
N LYS A 49 -3.62 15.68 5.97
CA LYS A 49 -4.74 16.28 6.69
C LYS A 49 -5.61 17.18 5.80
N SER A 50 -5.09 17.62 4.67
CA SER A 50 -5.84 18.42 3.68
C SER A 50 -6.18 17.56 2.47
N PHE A 51 -7.48 17.38 2.23
CA PHE A 51 -8.00 16.67 1.07
C PHE A 51 -7.43 17.21 -0.26
N ARG A 52 -7.40 18.53 -0.41
CA ARG A 52 -6.83 19.20 -1.60
C ARG A 52 -5.34 18.88 -1.79
N LYS A 53 -4.58 18.80 -0.72
CA LYS A 53 -3.15 18.43 -0.79
C LYS A 53 -2.99 16.95 -1.14
N SER A 54 -3.83 16.07 -0.58
CA SER A 54 -3.80 14.63 -0.88
C SER A 54 -4.15 14.33 -2.35
N ARG A 55 -5.14 15.00 -2.95
CA ARG A 55 -5.44 14.79 -4.39
C ARG A 55 -4.32 15.20 -5.34
N LYS A 56 -3.45 16.12 -4.92
CA LYS A 56 -2.29 16.58 -5.68
C LYS A 56 -1.01 15.83 -5.32
N SER A 57 -1.05 15.01 -4.28
CA SER A 57 0.11 14.24 -3.85
C SER A 57 0.28 13.01 -4.73
N LEU A 58 1.40 12.35 -4.50
CA LEU A 58 1.69 11.07 -5.10
C LEU A 58 0.60 10.06 -4.79
N LYS A 59 0.37 9.12 -5.71
CA LYS A 59 -0.60 8.05 -5.56
C LYS A 59 -0.03 6.73 -6.07
N LYS A 60 -0.53 5.65 -5.50
CA LYS A 60 -0.29 4.28 -5.95
C LYS A 60 -1.60 3.70 -6.48
N THR A 61 -1.49 2.67 -7.30
CA THR A 61 -2.63 1.82 -7.68
C THR A 61 -2.47 0.44 -7.10
N TYR A 62 -3.55 -0.13 -6.59
CA TYR A 62 -3.60 -1.51 -6.15
C TYR A 62 -4.71 -2.25 -6.90
N ILE A 63 -4.37 -3.35 -7.54
CA ILE A 63 -5.37 -4.21 -8.17
C ILE A 63 -6.28 -4.84 -7.10
N ALA A 64 -7.57 -4.96 -7.41
CA ALA A 64 -8.55 -5.45 -6.46
C ALA A 64 -8.35 -6.93 -6.07
N SER A 65 -7.61 -7.70 -6.87
CA SER A 65 -7.19 -9.06 -6.56
C SER A 65 -5.80 -9.33 -7.10
N THR A 66 -4.94 -9.92 -6.28
CA THR A 66 -3.62 -10.40 -6.70
C THR A 66 -3.71 -11.54 -7.74
N ASN A 67 -4.87 -12.20 -7.85
CA ASN A 67 -5.11 -13.25 -8.84
C ASN A 67 -5.13 -12.72 -10.29
N PHE A 68 -5.26 -11.41 -10.51
CA PHE A 68 -5.13 -10.82 -11.84
C PHE A 68 -3.67 -10.77 -12.33
N TYR A 69 -2.69 -10.96 -11.45
CA TYR A 69 -1.29 -10.93 -11.82
C TYR A 69 -0.83 -12.31 -12.32
N ARG A 70 -0.36 -12.37 -13.56
CA ARG A 70 0.25 -13.58 -14.13
C ARG A 70 1.76 -13.56 -13.89
N LEU A 71 2.25 -14.48 -13.05
CA LEU A 71 3.68 -14.65 -12.86
C LEU A 71 4.30 -15.42 -14.04
N ASP A 72 5.26 -14.80 -14.74
CA ASP A 72 6.03 -15.47 -15.79
C ASP A 72 7.13 -16.35 -15.16
N GLU A 73 7.07 -17.65 -15.44
CA GLU A 73 8.01 -18.64 -14.91
C GLU A 73 9.46 -18.40 -15.37
N ARG A 74 9.66 -17.70 -16.49
CA ARG A 74 10.99 -17.38 -17.05
C ARG A 74 11.72 -16.29 -16.27
N LEU A 75 11.04 -15.60 -15.35
CA LEU A 75 11.64 -14.55 -14.54
C LEU A 75 12.67 -15.11 -13.55
N THR A 76 13.72 -14.34 -13.31
CA THR A 76 14.75 -14.68 -12.32
C THR A 76 14.15 -14.69 -10.90
N PRO A 77 14.72 -15.47 -9.96
CA PRO A 77 14.27 -15.48 -8.56
C PRO A 77 14.24 -14.08 -7.92
N GLN A 78 15.16 -13.21 -8.30
CA GLN A 78 15.24 -11.84 -7.79
C GLN A 78 14.05 -11.00 -8.25
N ILE A 79 13.71 -11.05 -9.55
CA ILE A 79 12.54 -10.34 -10.10
C ILE A 79 11.25 -10.91 -9.51
N LYS A 80 11.13 -12.25 -9.42
CA LYS A 80 9.99 -12.90 -8.77
C LYS A 80 9.83 -12.44 -7.33
N GLY A 81 10.93 -12.34 -6.58
CA GLY A 81 10.90 -11.84 -5.19
C GLY A 81 10.38 -10.41 -5.07
N GLN A 82 10.76 -9.52 -5.99
CA GLN A 82 10.23 -8.15 -6.03
C GLN A 82 8.73 -8.13 -6.33
N ILE A 83 8.30 -8.87 -7.37
CA ILE A 83 6.87 -9.00 -7.73
C ILE A 83 6.06 -9.54 -6.55
N ILE A 84 6.53 -10.60 -5.89
CA ILE A 84 5.87 -11.16 -4.71
C ILE A 84 5.76 -10.12 -3.59
N GLY A 85 6.78 -9.28 -3.40
CA GLY A 85 6.73 -8.15 -2.47
C GLY A 85 5.58 -7.19 -2.78
N HIS A 86 5.45 -6.75 -4.03
CA HIS A 86 4.36 -5.88 -4.48
C HIS A 86 2.98 -6.55 -4.39
N LEU A 87 2.88 -7.85 -4.66
CA LEU A 87 1.65 -8.62 -4.49
C LEU A 87 1.27 -8.77 -3.02
N ALA A 88 2.24 -8.97 -2.13
CA ALA A 88 1.99 -8.99 -0.69
C ALA A 88 1.54 -7.63 -0.15
N GLU A 89 2.15 -6.52 -0.61
CA GLU A 89 1.69 -5.16 -0.33
C GLU A 89 0.27 -4.92 -0.86
N THR A 90 -0.02 -5.34 -2.08
CA THR A 90 -1.35 -5.24 -2.70
C THR A 90 -2.40 -6.04 -1.91
N TYR A 91 -2.07 -7.27 -1.53
CA TYR A 91 -2.95 -8.12 -0.73
C TYR A 91 -3.21 -7.49 0.66
N SER A 92 -2.15 -6.95 1.27
CA SER A 92 -2.26 -6.19 2.53
C SER A 92 -3.22 -5.02 2.38
N TYR A 93 -3.09 -4.21 1.33
CA TYR A 93 -4.02 -3.11 1.06
C TYR A 93 -5.47 -3.60 0.95
N ASN A 94 -5.71 -4.67 0.19
CA ASN A 94 -7.06 -5.21 0.00
C ASN A 94 -7.68 -5.71 1.32
N LEU A 95 -6.89 -6.35 2.19
CA LEU A 95 -7.33 -6.70 3.55
C LEU A 95 -7.65 -5.46 4.37
N LEU A 96 -6.77 -4.46 4.38
CA LEU A 96 -6.95 -3.24 5.16
C LEU A 96 -8.19 -2.47 4.70
N LYS A 97 -8.40 -2.33 3.38
CA LYS A 97 -9.57 -1.63 2.81
C LYS A 97 -10.89 -2.24 3.28
N ASN A 98 -10.93 -3.56 3.49
CA ASN A 98 -12.14 -4.26 3.95
C ASN A 98 -12.38 -4.13 5.46
N ASN A 99 -11.34 -3.80 6.24
CA ASN A 99 -11.40 -3.77 7.71
C ASN A 99 -11.38 -2.35 8.30
N PHE A 100 -10.99 -1.34 7.51
CA PHE A 100 -10.87 0.05 7.94
C PHE A 100 -11.68 0.97 7.03
N GLU A 101 -12.35 1.97 7.61
CA GLU A 101 -13.09 2.98 6.83
C GLU A 101 -12.17 3.86 5.97
N TYR A 102 -10.88 3.94 6.31
CA TYR A 102 -9.91 4.69 5.54
C TYR A 102 -8.53 4.07 5.58
N VAL A 103 -7.94 3.96 4.39
CA VAL A 103 -6.58 3.48 4.16
C VAL A 103 -5.92 4.40 3.13
N SER A 104 -4.68 4.78 3.40
CA SER A 104 -3.88 5.67 2.55
C SER A 104 -2.41 5.25 2.63
N ILE A 105 -1.60 5.66 1.65
CA ILE A 105 -0.14 5.49 1.73
C ILE A 105 0.46 6.65 2.52
N TYR A 106 1.64 6.47 3.14
CA TYR A 106 2.29 7.53 3.91
C TYR A 106 3.73 7.76 3.47
N LYS A 107 3.95 8.80 2.67
CA LYS A 107 5.28 9.24 2.23
C LYS A 107 5.59 10.65 2.71
N GLN A 108 6.70 10.79 3.43
CA GLN A 108 7.16 12.07 3.97
C GLN A 108 8.69 12.18 3.88
N ARG A 109 9.18 13.25 3.24
CA ARG A 109 10.62 13.57 3.11
C ARG A 109 11.47 12.39 2.59
N GLY A 110 10.98 11.72 1.56
CA GLY A 110 11.67 10.59 0.92
C GLY A 110 11.65 9.27 1.71
N LYS A 111 10.95 9.22 2.85
CA LYS A 111 10.69 7.99 3.60
C LYS A 111 9.22 7.61 3.48
N GLU A 112 8.96 6.31 3.50
CA GLU A 112 7.64 5.73 3.25
C GLU A 112 7.29 4.77 4.38
N ILE A 113 6.00 4.77 4.73
CA ILE A 113 5.30 3.71 5.44
C ILE A 113 4.21 3.27 4.47
N ASP A 114 4.11 1.97 4.23
CA ASP A 114 3.27 1.44 3.16
C ASP A 114 1.81 1.87 3.34
N PHE A 115 1.29 1.81 4.58
CA PHE A 115 -0.09 2.22 4.88
C PHE A 115 -0.26 2.98 6.19
N ILE A 116 -1.24 3.89 6.16
CA ILE A 116 -1.90 4.47 7.32
C ILE A 116 -3.39 4.15 7.25
N ALA A 117 -3.98 3.67 8.35
CA ALA A 117 -5.38 3.28 8.40
C ALA A 117 -6.10 3.86 9.64
N ARG A 118 -7.43 3.91 9.59
CA ARG A 118 -8.29 4.30 10.73
C ARG A 118 -9.65 3.60 10.66
N ASP A 119 -10.20 3.32 11.84
CA ASP A 119 -11.50 2.66 11.98
C ASP A 119 -12.67 3.61 11.65
N ASP A 120 -12.51 4.91 11.90
CA ASP A 120 -13.59 5.91 11.81
C ASP A 120 -13.11 7.16 11.06
N LEU A 121 -13.85 7.57 10.03
CA LEU A 121 -13.56 8.76 9.22
C LEU A 121 -13.66 10.09 9.99
N LEU A 122 -14.47 10.15 11.04
CA LEU A 122 -14.70 11.32 11.87
C LEU A 122 -13.69 11.39 13.03
N ASN A 123 -13.29 10.24 13.57
CA ASN A 123 -12.26 10.17 14.60
C ASN A 123 -10.84 10.29 14.00
N THR A 124 -10.27 11.49 14.09
CA THR A 124 -8.91 11.77 13.59
C THR A 124 -7.82 11.65 14.65
N ASP A 125 -8.17 11.17 15.84
CA ASP A 125 -7.21 11.05 16.94
C ASP A 125 -6.27 9.87 16.77
N TYR A 126 -6.72 8.74 16.22
CA TYR A 126 -5.91 7.52 16.18
C TYR A 126 -5.72 7.01 14.76
N TYR A 127 -4.48 6.65 14.45
CA TYR A 127 -4.13 5.98 13.22
C TYR A 127 -3.37 4.69 13.52
N TYR A 128 -3.52 3.72 12.64
CA TYR A 128 -2.65 2.56 12.53
C TYR A 128 -1.59 2.86 11.49
N TYR A 129 -0.33 2.61 11.83
CA TYR A 129 0.79 2.68 10.90
C TYR A 129 1.24 1.26 10.59
N ILE A 130 1.21 0.89 9.31
CA ILE A 130 1.30 -0.50 8.87
C ILE A 130 2.35 -0.60 7.77
N GLU A 131 3.24 -1.57 7.89
CA GLU A 131 4.26 -1.89 6.89
C GLU A 131 4.07 -3.32 6.37
N SER A 132 4.16 -3.53 5.05
CA SER A 132 4.18 -4.85 4.44
C SER A 132 5.62 -5.23 4.05
N LYS A 133 6.16 -6.25 4.70
CA LYS A 133 7.52 -6.73 4.48
C LYS A 133 7.52 -8.24 4.38
N TYR A 134 7.35 -8.73 3.15
CA TYR A 134 7.27 -10.15 2.85
C TYR A 134 8.66 -10.84 2.90
N LYS A 135 9.21 -10.97 4.12
CA LYS A 135 10.50 -11.62 4.44
C LYS A 135 10.36 -12.53 5.67
N ASN A 136 11.24 -13.53 5.76
CA ASN A 136 11.16 -14.56 6.82
C ASN A 136 11.73 -14.12 8.17
N ASN A 137 12.77 -13.28 8.15
CA ASN A 137 13.54 -12.92 9.34
C ASN A 137 13.52 -11.39 9.55
N LEU A 138 12.42 -10.88 10.07
CA LEU A 138 12.29 -9.47 10.41
C LEU A 138 12.69 -9.21 11.86
N LYS A 139 13.31 -8.06 12.10
CA LYS A 139 13.58 -7.57 13.45
C LYS A 139 12.98 -6.18 13.59
N HIS A 140 12.54 -5.83 14.79
CA HIS A 140 12.00 -4.49 15.07
C HIS A 140 12.93 -3.35 14.60
N LYS A 141 14.27 -3.53 14.65
CA LYS A 141 15.24 -2.52 14.18
C LYS A 141 15.15 -2.19 12.68
N ASP A 142 14.47 -3.01 11.89
CA ASP A 142 14.33 -2.82 10.43
C ASP A 142 13.31 -1.73 10.10
N PHE A 143 12.46 -1.32 11.07
CA PHE A 143 11.33 -0.41 10.87
C PHE A 143 11.44 0.87 11.70
N LYS A 144 12.65 1.44 11.82
CA LYS A 144 12.90 2.64 12.63
C LYS A 144 12.03 3.83 12.23
N PHE A 145 11.78 4.03 10.94
CA PHE A 145 10.97 5.16 10.49
C PHE A 145 9.50 5.00 10.88
N LEU A 146 8.95 3.79 10.73
CA LEU A 146 7.62 3.42 11.21
C LEU A 146 7.49 3.70 12.71
N GLN A 147 8.40 3.15 13.51
CA GLN A 147 8.48 3.34 14.97
C GLN A 147 8.50 4.81 15.37
N GLN A 148 9.40 5.59 14.78
CA GLN A 148 9.55 7.01 15.10
C GLN A 148 8.31 7.83 14.71
N THR A 149 7.63 7.43 13.63
CA THR A 149 6.44 8.13 13.15
C THR A 149 5.26 7.83 14.06
N ALA A 150 5.05 6.56 14.37
CA ALA A 150 4.03 6.09 15.30
C ALA A 150 4.17 6.69 16.70
N ALA A 151 5.37 6.69 17.28
CA ALA A 151 5.60 7.20 18.64
C ALA A 151 5.33 8.71 18.79
N LYS A 152 5.39 9.46 17.69
CA LYS A 152 5.08 10.91 17.65
C LYS A 152 3.59 11.19 17.44
N ARG A 153 2.78 10.16 17.26
CA ARG A 153 1.37 10.24 16.88
C ARG A 153 0.55 9.50 17.93
N LYS A 154 -0.71 9.88 18.07
CA LYS A 154 -1.67 9.07 18.81
C LYS A 154 -2.00 7.83 17.96
N THR A 155 -1.71 6.66 18.50
CA THR A 155 -1.94 5.35 17.85
C THR A 155 -2.61 4.42 18.85
N LYS A 156 -3.48 3.52 18.38
CA LYS A 156 -4.10 2.48 19.23
C LYS A 156 -3.12 1.33 19.48
N ILE A 157 -2.30 1.04 18.48
CA ILE A 157 -1.21 0.08 18.50
C ILE A 157 0.03 0.85 18.04
N PRO A 158 1.20 0.71 18.70
CA PRO A 158 2.41 1.41 18.30
C PRO A 158 2.68 1.27 16.81
N TYR A 159 2.77 0.06 16.26
CA TYR A 159 2.74 -0.17 14.81
C TYR A 159 2.42 -1.63 14.51
N LEU A 160 2.11 -1.89 13.24
CA LEU A 160 1.84 -3.22 12.70
C LEU A 160 2.76 -3.50 11.52
N VAL A 161 3.31 -4.71 11.45
CA VAL A 161 4.08 -5.19 10.30
C VAL A 161 3.50 -6.51 9.83
N PHE A 162 3.14 -6.57 8.55
CA PHE A 162 2.83 -7.82 7.89
C PHE A 162 4.11 -8.46 7.38
N SER A 163 4.38 -9.67 7.86
CA SER A 163 5.58 -10.44 7.52
C SER A 163 5.23 -11.62 6.62
N LYS A 164 6.26 -12.32 6.12
CA LYS A 164 6.05 -13.63 5.49
C LYS A 164 5.88 -14.73 6.54
N GLU A 165 6.74 -14.76 7.55
CA GLU A 165 6.79 -15.85 8.56
C GLU A 165 7.04 -15.37 10.00
N THR A 166 7.58 -14.17 10.19
CA THR A 166 7.89 -13.65 11.54
C THR A 166 6.61 -13.32 12.30
N PHE A 167 6.42 -13.92 13.47
CA PHE A 167 5.40 -13.53 14.45
C PHE A 167 6.09 -13.01 15.71
N ASP A 168 5.74 -11.81 16.13
CA ASP A 168 6.28 -11.17 17.34
C ASP A 168 5.28 -10.14 17.88
N ILE A 169 5.00 -10.21 19.18
CA ILE A 169 4.17 -9.24 19.88
C ILE A 169 5.01 -8.68 21.02
N SER A 170 5.28 -7.38 20.96
CA SER A 170 5.96 -6.67 22.03
C SER A 170 5.22 -5.38 22.38
N GLU A 171 5.58 -4.77 23.50
CA GLU A 171 5.09 -3.43 23.86
C GLU A 171 5.40 -2.38 22.78
N ASN A 172 6.40 -2.65 21.94
CA ASN A 172 6.83 -1.73 20.90
C ASN A 172 6.01 -1.85 19.62
N GLY A 173 5.24 -2.92 19.40
CA GLY A 173 4.46 -3.14 18.17
C GLY A 173 4.26 -4.61 17.86
N ILE A 174 3.52 -4.88 16.77
CA ILE A 174 3.14 -6.23 16.36
C ILE A 174 3.74 -6.54 15.00
N ILE A 175 4.40 -7.69 14.88
CA ILE A 175 4.79 -8.32 13.61
C ILE A 175 3.96 -9.59 13.48
N ILE A 176 3.23 -9.74 12.38
CA ILE A 176 2.33 -10.88 12.18
C ILE A 176 2.47 -11.39 10.74
N PRO A 177 2.58 -12.70 10.53
CA PRO A 177 2.57 -13.27 9.19
C PRO A 177 1.26 -12.94 8.47
N LEU A 178 1.37 -12.45 7.24
CA LEU A 178 0.23 -12.00 6.44
C LEU A 178 -0.84 -13.09 6.26
N TYR A 179 -0.43 -14.36 6.20
CA TYR A 179 -1.33 -15.50 6.06
C TYR A 179 -2.17 -15.80 7.32
N LEU A 180 -1.85 -15.22 8.48
CA LEU A 180 -2.67 -15.38 9.70
C LEU A 180 -3.84 -14.39 9.77
N ILE A 181 -3.86 -13.40 8.89
CA ILE A 181 -4.89 -12.35 8.83
C ILE A 181 -5.79 -12.54 7.59
N ALA A 182 -5.42 -13.51 6.74
CA ALA A 182 -6.07 -13.87 5.49
C ALA A 182 -7.35 -14.69 5.69
#